data_AF-A0A2N0NU11-F1
#
_entry.id   AF-A0A2N0NU11-F1
#
_cell.length_a   1.000
_cell.length_b   1.000
_cell.length_c   1.000
_cell.angle_alpha   90.00
_cell.angle_beta   90.00
_cell.angle_gamma   90.00
#
_symmetry.space_group_name_H-M   'P 1'
#
loop_
_entity.id
_entity.type
_entity.pdbx_description
1 polymer ?
#
loop_
_entity_poly.entity_id
_entity_poly.type
_entity_poly.pdbx_seq_one_letter_code
_entity_poly.pdbx_strand_id
1 'polypeptide(L)'
;MHIVNLLECLPPKLIPFIIKDLSNQDLKNFRSINDIWVKEVDLEWSKRKTLFDFQTGSLVQSNDTVKDFYSKLKEYNKSVGYHEERLKWLFLKGISSENTFKVLLDGLEILALDEIMKRLSQSSDLPAN
;
A
#
# COMPACT_ATOMS: atom_id res chain seq x y z
N MET A 1 11.60 13.42 -38.65
CA MET A 1 11.83 12.44 -37.58
C MET A 1 10.48 12.03 -37.05
N HIS A 2 9.97 10.87 -37.44
CA HIS A 2 8.69 10.35 -36.94
C HIS A 2 8.93 9.93 -35.49
N ILE A 3 8.30 10.61 -34.53
CA ILE A 3 8.28 10.13 -33.15
C ILE A 3 7.32 8.94 -33.18
N VAL A 4 7.86 7.72 -33.15
CA VAL A 4 7.03 6.53 -33.06
C VAL A 4 6.36 6.57 -31.69
N ASN A 5 5.05 6.68 -31.68
CA ASN A 5 4.28 6.61 -30.44
C ASN A 5 4.35 5.16 -29.93
N LEU A 6 4.99 4.92 -28.79
CA LEU A 6 5.22 3.57 -28.26
C LEU A 6 3.92 2.79 -28.05
N LEU A 7 2.80 3.49 -27.85
CA LEU A 7 1.46 2.89 -27.75
C LEU A 7 0.93 2.34 -29.08
N GLU A 8 1.36 2.89 -30.22
CA GLU A 8 0.97 2.40 -31.55
C GLU A 8 1.67 1.08 -31.92
N CYS A 9 2.77 0.76 -31.24
CA CYS A 9 3.49 -0.49 -31.41
C CYS A 9 2.92 -1.63 -30.55
N LEU A 10 2.03 -1.33 -29.61
CA LEU A 10 1.41 -2.34 -28.75
C LEU A 10 0.12 -2.88 -29.39
N PRO A 11 -0.16 -4.18 -29.30
CA PRO A 11 -1.46 -4.72 -29.67
C PRO A 11 -2.57 -3.98 -28.89
N PRO A 12 -3.61 -3.45 -29.56
CA PRO A 12 -4.65 -2.65 -28.89
C PRO A 12 -5.33 -3.35 -27.70
N LYS A 13 -5.34 -4.69 -27.71
CA LYS A 13 -5.89 -5.51 -26.63
C LYS A 13 -5.07 -5.49 -25.34
N LEU A 14 -3.76 -5.19 -25.42
CA LEU A 14 -2.86 -5.15 -24.27
C LEU A 14 -2.76 -3.75 -23.65
N ILE A 15 -3.09 -2.70 -24.41
CA ILE A 15 -3.02 -1.30 -23.98
C ILE A 15 -3.78 -1.05 -22.67
N PRO A 16 -5.03 -1.53 -22.47
CA PRO A 16 -5.78 -1.27 -21.24
C PRO A 16 -5.16 -1.94 -20.01
N PHE A 17 -4.47 -3.08 -20.20
CA PHE A 17 -3.80 -3.78 -19.12
C PHE A 17 -2.53 -3.05 -18.71
N ILE A 18 -1.72 -2.65 -19.70
CA ILE A 18 -0.44 -1.95 -19.51
C ILE A 18 -0.64 -0.56 -18.92
N ILE A 19 -1.65 0.20 -19.37
CA ILE A 19 -1.85 1.58 -18.91
C ILE A 19 -2.52 1.64 -17.53
N LYS A 20 -3.10 0.54 -17.02
CA LYS A 20 -3.91 0.54 -15.80
C LYS A 20 -3.16 1.11 -14.59
N ASP A 21 -1.87 0.79 -14.47
CA ASP A 21 -1.05 1.13 -13.31
C ASP A 21 0.10 2.11 -13.64
N LEU A 22 0.13 2.66 -14.85
CA LEU A 22 1.16 3.60 -15.31
C LEU A 22 0.61 5.03 -15.35
N SER A 23 1.36 5.98 -14.77
CA SER A 23 0.98 7.39 -14.85
C SER A 23 1.31 7.99 -16.21
N ASN A 24 0.64 9.10 -16.56
CA ASN A 24 0.97 9.88 -17.76
C ASN A 24 2.43 10.37 -17.76
N GLN A 25 3.05 10.52 -16.59
CA GLN A 25 4.47 10.90 -16.48
C GLN A 25 5.39 9.69 -16.73
N ASP A 26 5.04 8.51 -16.21
CA ASP A 26 5.77 7.27 -16.52
C ASP A 26 5.80 7.03 -18.03
N LEU A 27 4.63 7.14 -18.67
CA LEU A 27 4.47 6.97 -20.11
C LEU A 27 5.32 7.94 -20.94
N LYS A 28 5.50 9.18 -20.48
CA LYS A 28 6.35 10.18 -21.15
C LYS A 28 7.85 9.91 -20.97
N ASN A 29 8.22 9.21 -19.91
CA ASN A 29 9.62 8.94 -19.57
C ASN A 29 10.16 7.67 -20.24
N PHE A 30 9.28 6.77 -20.70
CA PHE A 30 9.70 5.56 -21.42
C PHE A 30 10.30 5.90 -22.78
N ARG A 31 11.44 5.29 -23.08
CA ARG A 31 12.16 5.41 -24.35
C ARG A 31 11.95 4.19 -25.25
N SER A 32 11.47 3.09 -24.67
CA SER A 32 11.20 1.85 -25.39
C SER A 32 10.02 1.08 -24.79
N ILE A 33 9.47 0.14 -25.56
CA ILE A 33 8.48 -0.84 -25.08
C ILE A 33 9.08 -1.71 -23.97
N ASN A 34 10.40 -1.97 -23.99
CA ASN A 34 11.06 -2.73 -22.95
C ASN A 34 11.00 -2.02 -21.59
N ASP A 35 11.09 -0.68 -21.57
CA ASP A 35 11.00 0.10 -20.33
C ASP A 35 9.60 -0.04 -19.69
N ILE A 36 8.57 -0.09 -20.53
CA ILE A 36 7.18 -0.37 -20.10
C ILE A 36 7.09 -1.75 -19.46
N TRP A 37 7.62 -2.78 -20.11
CA TRP A 37 7.57 -4.16 -19.60
C TRP A 37 8.32 -4.32 -18.27
N VAL A 38 9.51 -3.72 -18.14
CA VAL A 38 10.29 -3.76 -16.89
C VAL A 38 9.46 -3.12 -15.77
N LYS A 39 8.88 -1.94 -16.02
CA LYS A 39 8.07 -1.25 -15.01
C LYS A 39 6.84 -2.07 -14.60
N GLU A 40 6.16 -2.69 -15.55
CA GLU A 40 4.99 -3.53 -15.29
C GLU A 40 5.34 -4.74 -14.42
N VAL A 41 6.45 -5.42 -14.75
CA VAL A 41 6.96 -6.55 -13.97
C VAL A 41 7.33 -6.10 -12.56
N ASP A 42 8.00 -4.96 -12.41
CA ASP A 42 8.35 -4.41 -11.10
C ASP A 42 7.11 -4.07 -10.26
N LEU A 43 6.07 -3.51 -10.89
CA LEU A 43 4.80 -3.19 -10.23
C LEU A 43 4.08 -4.47 -9.76
N GLU A 44 3.97 -5.47 -10.63
CA GLU A 44 3.36 -6.76 -10.29
C GLU A 44 4.16 -7.50 -9.20
N TRP A 45 5.48 -7.49 -9.28
CA TRP A 45 6.33 -8.04 -8.24
C TRP A 45 6.10 -7.33 -6.90
N SER A 46 6.04 -5.99 -6.92
CA SER A 46 5.79 -5.19 -5.73
C SER A 46 4.43 -5.52 -5.10
N LYS A 47 3.34 -5.58 -5.89
CA LYS A 47 2.01 -5.97 -5.40
C LYS A 47 2.00 -7.35 -4.75
N ARG A 48 2.63 -8.35 -5.40
CA ARG A 48 2.73 -9.72 -4.87
C ARG A 48 3.53 -9.76 -3.57
N LYS A 49 4.64 -9.02 -3.51
CA LYS A 49 5.45 -8.91 -2.32
C LYS A 49 4.66 -8.28 -1.18
N THR A 50 3.96 -7.18 -1.41
CA THR A 50 3.15 -6.52 -0.36
C THR A 50 2.02 -7.43 0.13
N LEU A 51 1.35 -8.17 -0.76
CA LEU A 51 0.34 -9.15 -0.37
C LEU A 51 0.96 -10.29 0.48
N PHE A 52 2.13 -10.78 0.10
CA PHE A 52 2.87 -11.79 0.87
C PHE A 52 3.27 -11.25 2.25
N ASP A 53 3.77 -10.03 2.32
CA ASP A 53 4.13 -9.35 3.57
C ASP A 53 2.89 -9.17 4.46
N PHE A 54 1.73 -8.85 3.88
CA PHE A 54 0.45 -8.80 4.59
C PHE A 54 0.07 -10.17 5.17
N GLN A 55 0.13 -11.22 4.36
CA GLN A 55 -0.25 -12.57 4.79
C GLN A 55 0.66 -13.12 5.89
N THR A 56 1.95 -12.82 5.83
CA THR A 56 2.96 -13.25 6.82
C THR A 56 3.04 -12.34 8.04
N GLY A 57 2.40 -11.17 8.00
CA GLY A 57 2.50 -10.15 9.05
C GLY A 57 3.88 -9.49 9.09
N SER A 58 4.54 -9.38 7.94
CA SER A 58 5.78 -8.62 7.72
C SER A 58 5.52 -7.21 7.18
N LEU A 59 4.26 -6.90 6.84
CA LEU A 59 3.85 -5.58 6.38
C LEU A 59 3.99 -4.55 7.52
N VAL A 60 4.66 -3.44 7.25
CA VAL A 60 4.94 -2.38 8.22
C VAL A 60 4.44 -1.02 7.73
N GLN A 61 4.12 -0.13 8.66
CA GLN A 61 3.65 1.23 8.41
C GLN A 61 4.70 2.08 7.65
N SER A 62 5.99 1.93 7.98
CA SER A 62 7.06 2.73 7.37
C SER A 62 6.74 4.24 7.42
N ASN A 63 6.79 4.93 6.28
CA ASN A 63 6.53 6.37 6.16
C ASN A 63 5.04 6.70 5.97
N ASP A 64 4.15 5.71 5.91
CA ASP A 64 2.72 5.94 5.78
C ASP A 64 2.15 6.53 7.07
N THR A 65 1.10 7.34 6.95
CA THR A 65 0.29 7.67 8.12
C THR A 65 -0.40 6.41 8.65
N VAL A 66 -0.78 6.40 9.93
CA VAL A 66 -1.51 5.25 10.52
C VAL A 66 -2.80 4.95 9.75
N LYS A 67 -3.46 6.01 9.26
CA LYS A 67 -4.69 5.92 8.48
C LYS A 67 -4.45 5.30 7.10
N ASP A 68 -3.38 5.70 6.42
CA ASP A 68 -3.00 5.12 5.11
C ASP A 68 -2.62 3.66 5.27
N PHE A 69 -1.82 3.33 6.28
CA PHE A 69 -1.45 1.96 6.61
C PHE A 69 -2.68 1.10 6.90
N TYR A 70 -3.59 1.56 7.75
CA TYR A 70 -4.84 0.88 8.04
C TYR A 70 -5.70 0.67 6.77
N SER A 71 -5.77 1.68 5.90
CA SER A 71 -6.54 1.61 4.65
C SER A 71 -5.96 0.56 3.70
N LYS A 72 -4.63 0.52 3.52
CA LYS A 72 -3.93 -0.53 2.77
C LYS A 72 -4.22 -1.91 3.35
N LEU A 73 -4.16 -2.03 4.67
CA LEU A 73 -4.37 -3.29 5.39
C LEU A 73 -5.81 -3.81 5.18
N LYS A 74 -6.83 -2.94 5.22
CA LYS A 74 -8.22 -3.27 4.88
C LYS A 74 -8.39 -3.63 3.40
N GLU A 75 -7.70 -2.93 2.49
CA GLU A 75 -7.74 -3.23 1.06
C GLU A 75 -7.24 -4.65 0.78
N TYR A 76 -6.05 -5.01 1.26
CA TYR A 76 -5.52 -6.37 1.10
C TYR A 76 -6.43 -7.43 1.75
N ASN A 77 -7.07 -7.08 2.87
CA ASN A 77 -8.00 -7.99 3.52
C ASN A 77 -9.26 -8.27 2.70
N LYS A 78 -9.67 -7.40 1.76
CA LYS A 78 -10.79 -7.71 0.86
C LYS A 78 -10.51 -8.94 0.00
N SER A 79 -9.24 -9.17 -0.33
CA SER A 79 -8.81 -10.30 -1.15
C SER A 79 -8.56 -11.58 -0.33
N VAL A 80 -8.15 -11.45 0.94
CA VAL A 80 -7.78 -12.59 1.79
C VAL A 80 -8.89 -13.03 2.73
N GLY A 81 -9.70 -12.09 3.25
CA GLY A 81 -10.87 -12.38 4.06
C GLY A 81 -10.59 -12.74 5.51
N TYR A 82 -9.55 -12.17 6.15
CA TYR A 82 -9.31 -12.41 7.57
C TYR A 82 -10.38 -11.75 8.46
N HIS A 83 -10.70 -12.43 9.56
CA HIS A 83 -11.52 -11.90 10.64
C HIS A 83 -10.82 -10.73 11.35
N GLU A 84 -11.62 -9.89 12.02
CA GLU A 84 -11.14 -8.67 12.65
C GLU A 84 -10.00 -8.90 13.64
N GLU A 85 -10.03 -9.96 14.44
CA GLU A 85 -8.97 -10.26 15.42
C GLU A 85 -7.61 -10.47 14.75
N ARG A 86 -7.58 -11.23 13.64
CA ARG A 86 -6.36 -11.44 12.86
C ARG A 86 -5.90 -10.14 12.21
N LEU A 87 -6.83 -9.33 11.72
CA LEU A 87 -6.53 -8.04 11.13
C LEU A 87 -5.97 -7.05 12.15
N LYS A 88 -6.53 -7.04 13.35
CA LYS A 88 -6.07 -6.26 14.50
C LYS A 88 -4.66 -6.67 14.90
N TRP A 89 -4.39 -7.96 14.99
CA TRP A 89 -3.05 -8.46 15.25
C TRP A 89 -2.04 -8.01 14.19
N LEU A 90 -2.39 -8.11 12.91
CA LEU A 90 -1.54 -7.63 11.80
C LEU A 90 -1.29 -6.13 11.90
N PHE A 91 -2.33 -5.35 12.19
CA PHE A 91 -2.21 -3.90 12.37
C PHE A 91 -1.27 -3.55 13.52
N LEU A 92 -1.49 -4.11 14.72
CA LEU A 92 -0.66 -3.86 15.90
C LEU A 92 0.80 -4.30 15.72
N LYS A 93 1.04 -5.39 14.96
CA LYS A 93 2.38 -5.84 14.64
C LYS A 93 3.10 -4.93 13.64
N GLY A 94 2.35 -4.30 12.74
CA GLY A 94 2.91 -3.53 11.62
C GLY A 94 3.00 -2.02 11.85
N ILE A 95 2.28 -1.45 12.82
CA ILE A 95 2.39 -0.01 13.14
C ILE A 95 3.80 0.38 13.61
N SER A 96 4.14 1.66 13.46
CA SER A 96 5.44 2.19 13.87
C SER A 96 5.66 2.04 15.38
N SER A 97 6.93 2.02 15.81
CA SER A 97 7.30 1.93 17.22
C SER A 97 6.66 3.03 18.08
N GLU A 98 6.54 4.25 17.55
CA GLU A 98 5.87 5.37 18.23
C GLU A 98 4.39 5.07 18.48
N ASN A 99 3.68 4.56 17.48
CA ASN A 99 2.26 4.22 17.63
C ASN A 99 2.05 2.98 18.49
N THR A 100 2.94 1.99 18.40
CA THR A 100 2.95 0.84 19.32
C THR A 100 3.12 1.30 20.76
N PHE A 101 4.04 2.22 21.02
CA PHE A 101 4.23 2.78 22.36
C PHE A 101 2.97 3.48 22.87
N LYS A 102 2.30 4.29 22.04
CA LYS A 102 1.02 4.94 22.40
C LYS A 102 -0.08 3.93 22.71
N VAL A 103 -0.23 2.89 21.89
CA VAL A 103 -1.21 1.81 22.13
C VAL A 103 -1.00 1.16 23.49
N LEU A 104 0.25 0.88 23.86
CA LEU A 104 0.59 0.27 25.14
C LEU A 104 0.38 1.23 26.31
N LEU A 105 0.83 2.50 26.17
CA LEU A 105 0.70 3.52 27.21
C LEU A 105 -0.76 3.80 27.58
N ASP A 106 -1.62 3.90 26.56
CA ASP A 106 -3.03 4.24 26.71
C ASP A 106 -3.93 2.99 26.89
N GLY A 107 -3.35 1.79 26.91
CA GLY A 107 -4.09 0.52 27.07
C GLY A 107 -5.09 0.24 25.95
N LEU A 108 -4.81 0.71 24.72
CA LEU A 108 -5.76 0.64 23.59
C LEU A 108 -5.92 -0.78 23.02
N GLU A 109 -5.06 -1.73 23.42
CA GLU A 109 -5.06 -3.10 22.93
C GLU A 109 -6.39 -3.83 23.12
N ILE A 110 -7.23 -3.41 24.07
CA ILE A 110 -8.54 -4.01 24.31
C ILE A 110 -9.61 -3.54 23.33
N LEU A 111 -9.37 -2.43 22.61
CA LEU A 111 -10.38 -1.79 21.77
C LEU A 111 -10.54 -2.50 20.42
N ALA A 112 -11.67 -2.27 19.74
CA ALA A 112 -11.86 -2.69 18.36
C ALA A 112 -10.85 -2.01 17.44
N LEU A 113 -10.50 -2.65 16.33
CA LEU A 113 -9.44 -2.17 15.43
C LEU A 113 -9.71 -0.74 14.94
N ASP A 114 -10.96 -0.45 14.58
CA ASP A 114 -11.36 0.84 14.03
C ASP A 114 -11.26 1.97 15.08
N GLU A 115 -11.48 1.65 16.37
CA GLU A 115 -11.32 2.61 17.47
C GLU A 115 -9.84 2.87 17.77
N ILE A 116 -8.98 1.84 17.72
CA ILE A 116 -7.52 2.00 17.87
C ILE A 116 -7.00 2.98 16.80
N MET A 117 -7.37 2.76 15.54
CA MET A 117 -6.97 3.63 14.43
C MET A 117 -7.43 5.08 14.65
N LYS A 118 -8.67 5.27 15.12
CA LYS A 118 -9.23 6.59 15.40
C LYS A 118 -8.45 7.31 16.49
N ARG A 119 -8.13 6.64 17.61
CA ARG A 119 -7.34 7.20 18.71
C ARG A 119 -5.94 7.59 18.27
N LEU A 120 -5.27 6.73 17.51
CA LEU A 120 -3.93 7.01 16.99
C LEU A 120 -3.93 8.19 16.02
N SER A 121 -4.96 8.33 15.19
CA SER A 121 -5.08 9.45 14.25
C SER A 121 -5.37 10.80 14.91
N GLN A 122 -5.89 10.81 16.15
CA GLN A 122 -6.12 12.04 16.92
C GLN A 122 -4.88 12.49 17.69
N SER A 123 -3.93 11.58 17.95
CA SER A 123 -2.71 11.87 18.70
C SER A 123 -1.65 12.61 17.88
N SER A 124 -1.70 12.55 16.55
CA SER A 124 -0.76 13.27 15.67
C SER A 124 -0.96 14.79 15.64
N ASP A 125 -2.07 15.30 16.19
CA ASP A 125 -2.46 16.71 16.14
C ASP A 125 -2.10 17.51 17.41
N LEU A 126 -1.41 16.90 18.39
CA LEU A 126 -0.96 17.62 19.59
C LEU A 126 0.41 18.29 19.33
N PRO A 127 0.53 19.62 19.45
CA PRO A 127 1.81 20.29 19.31
C PRO A 127 2.75 19.86 20.43
N ALA A 128 4.00 19.54 20.06
CA ALA A 128 5.08 19.36 21.02
C ALA A 128 5.26 20.66 21.80
N ASN A 129 5.05 20.59 23.13
CA ASN A 129 5.41 21.65 24.07
C ASN A 129 6.92 21.70 24.28
#